data_AF-A0A9P0LXS6-F1
#
_entry.id   AF-A0A9P0LXS6-F1
#
_cell.length_a   1.000
_cell.length_b   1.000
_cell.length_c   1.000
_cell.angle_alpha   90.00
_cell.angle_beta   90.00
_cell.angle_gamma   90.00
#
_symmetry.space_group_name_H-M   'P 1'
#
loop_
_entity.id
_entity.type
_entity.pdbx_description
1 polymer ?
#
loop_
_entity_poly.entity_id
_entity_poly.type
_entity_poly.pdbx_seq_one_letter_code
_entity_poly.pdbx_strand_id
1 'polypeptide(L)'
;MDYFSRMTSKTTSLGKKNVVIMGRRTWDSIPKKFKPLNNRINFILSRSELMLSEYKDVYCFKSLKEAIDKLKENDFKNIYENVWVIGGSLIYDECMKSEYFYRWV
;
A
#
# COMPACT_ATOMS: atom_id res chain seq x y z
N MET A 1 -7.90 -0.96 -17.11
CA MET A 1 -6.99 -0.89 -15.94
C MET A 1 -6.36 0.49 -15.73
N ASP A 2 -6.34 1.36 -16.74
CA ASP A 2 -5.69 2.68 -16.65
C ASP A 2 -6.28 3.59 -15.57
N TYR A 3 -7.57 3.47 -15.30
CA TYR A 3 -8.24 4.24 -14.25
C TYR A 3 -7.63 3.98 -12.87
N PHE A 4 -7.47 2.71 -12.48
CA PHE A 4 -6.88 2.32 -11.20
C PHE A 4 -5.44 2.79 -11.07
N SER A 5 -4.63 2.56 -12.12
CA SER A 5 -3.22 2.99 -12.10
C SER A 5 -3.12 4.50 -11.95
N ARG A 6 -3.89 5.27 -12.74
CA ARG A 6 -3.89 6.73 -12.69
C ARG A 6 -4.32 7.26 -11.33
N MET A 7 -5.38 6.71 -10.74
CA MET A 7 -5.87 7.13 -9.42
C MET A 7 -4.83 6.87 -8.33
N THR A 8 -4.25 5.66 -8.31
CA THR A 8 -3.33 5.27 -7.26
C THR A 8 -1.91 5.79 -7.46
N SER A 9 -1.50 6.21 -8.66
CA SER A 9 -0.13 6.72 -8.91
C SER A 9 -0.03 8.24 -8.97
N LYS A 10 -1.13 8.97 -9.21
CA LYS A 10 -1.10 10.43 -9.35
C LYS A 10 -0.85 11.09 -8.00
N THR A 11 0.17 11.93 -7.92
CA THR A 11 0.46 12.82 -6.80
C THR A 11 0.41 14.27 -7.25
N THR A 12 0.13 15.18 -6.33
CA THR A 12 0.14 16.62 -6.55
C THR A 12 1.47 17.26 -6.16
N SER A 13 2.14 16.67 -5.16
CA SER A 13 3.42 17.12 -4.62
C SER A 13 4.58 16.49 -5.38
N LEU A 14 5.52 17.33 -5.82
CA LEU A 14 6.72 16.87 -6.50
C LEU A 14 7.58 16.00 -5.56
N GLY A 15 8.04 14.85 -6.04
CA GLY A 15 8.90 13.93 -5.27
C GLY A 15 8.17 12.98 -4.31
N LYS A 16 6.86 13.13 -4.11
CA LYS A 16 6.06 12.20 -3.30
C LYS A 16 5.47 11.07 -4.14
N LYS A 17 5.26 9.92 -3.49
CA LYS A 17 4.52 8.77 -4.04
C LYS A 17 3.25 8.51 -3.24
N ASN A 18 2.30 7.78 -3.80
CA ASN A 18 1.20 7.25 -3.01
C ASN A 18 1.58 5.89 -2.42
N VAL A 19 0.99 5.55 -1.28
CA VAL A 19 1.08 4.23 -0.66
C VAL A 19 -0.12 3.41 -1.09
N VAL A 20 0.10 2.14 -1.44
CA VAL A 20 -0.94 1.16 -1.68
C VAL A 20 -0.82 0.05 -0.64
N ILE A 21 -1.88 -0.15 0.15
CA ILE A 21 -1.98 -1.21 1.16
C ILE A 21 -2.76 -2.37 0.55
N MET A 22 -2.18 -3.56 0.63
CA MET A 22 -2.81 -4.79 0.16
C MET A 22 -2.51 -6.00 1.03
N GLY A 23 -3.36 -7.02 0.96
CA GLY A 23 -3.11 -8.30 1.62
C GLY A 23 -2.20 -9.21 0.79
N ARG A 24 -1.56 -10.18 1.44
CA ARG A 24 -0.68 -11.20 0.81
C ARG A 24 -1.30 -11.88 -0.42
N ARG A 25 -2.58 -12.27 -0.37
CA ARG A 25 -3.26 -12.92 -1.51
C ARG A 25 -3.42 -11.98 -2.71
N THR A 26 -3.69 -10.70 -2.45
CA THR A 26 -3.76 -9.66 -3.49
C THR A 26 -2.39 -9.40 -4.09
N TRP A 27 -1.34 -9.36 -3.25
CA TRP A 27 0.02 -9.31 -3.75
C TRP A 27 0.30 -10.49 -4.67
N ASP A 28 0.06 -11.72 -4.24
CA ASP A 28 0.36 -12.91 -5.03
C ASP A 28 -0.36 -12.97 -6.39
N SER A 29 -1.60 -12.48 -6.46
CA SER A 29 -2.37 -12.46 -7.71
C SER A 29 -1.85 -11.47 -8.75
N ILE A 30 -1.07 -10.46 -8.36
CA ILE A 30 -0.46 -9.52 -9.32
C ILE A 30 0.60 -10.27 -10.17
N PRO A 31 0.54 -10.21 -11.51
CA PRO A 31 1.55 -10.81 -12.38
C PRO A 31 2.95 -10.26 -12.08
N LYS A 32 3.99 -11.13 -12.12
CA LYS A 32 5.38 -10.74 -11.78
C LYS A 32 5.87 -9.50 -12.53
N LYS A 33 5.48 -9.32 -13.80
CA LYS A 33 5.85 -8.15 -14.62
C LYS A 33 5.30 -6.81 -14.11
N PHE A 34 4.31 -6.84 -13.23
CA PHE A 34 3.69 -5.65 -12.64
C PHE A 34 3.99 -5.53 -11.13
N LYS A 35 4.89 -6.39 -10.60
CA LYS A 35 5.36 -6.31 -9.23
C LYS A 35 6.72 -5.61 -9.17
N PRO A 36 6.91 -4.62 -8.28
CA PRO A 36 5.88 -3.94 -7.50
C PRO A 36 5.04 -3.01 -8.37
N LEU A 37 3.93 -2.50 -7.84
CA LEU A 37 3.16 -1.49 -8.56
C LEU A 37 4.00 -0.21 -8.70
N ASN A 38 4.43 0.08 -9.94
CA ASN A 38 5.32 1.20 -10.24
C ASN A 38 4.75 2.56 -9.78
N ASN A 39 5.64 3.49 -9.44
CA ASN A 39 5.36 4.85 -8.93
C ASN A 39 4.53 4.90 -7.64
N ARG A 40 4.50 3.80 -6.88
CA ARG A 40 3.80 3.68 -5.60
C ARG A 40 4.68 2.95 -4.61
N ILE A 41 4.44 3.23 -3.33
CA ILE A 41 5.02 2.48 -2.22
C ILE A 41 4.05 1.34 -1.90
N ASN A 42 4.53 0.10 -1.92
CA ASN A 42 3.67 -1.09 -1.79
C ASN A 42 3.78 -1.65 -0.37
N PHE A 43 2.67 -1.57 0.38
CA PHE A 43 2.55 -2.11 1.73
C PHE A 43 1.77 -3.42 1.68
N ILE A 44 2.42 -4.51 2.08
CA ILE A 44 1.85 -5.85 2.06
C ILE A 44 1.58 -6.29 3.50
N LEU A 45 0.31 -6.59 3.79
CA LEU A 45 -0.09 -7.15 5.07
C LEU A 45 -0.05 -8.68 4.97
N SER A 46 0.86 -9.27 5.75
CA SER A 46 1.10 -10.71 5.78
C SER A 46 1.57 -11.14 7.16
N ARG A 47 0.99 -12.24 7.67
CA ARG A 47 1.46 -12.87 8.91
C ARG A 47 2.73 -13.69 8.71
N SER A 48 2.96 -14.17 7.49
CA SER A 48 4.17 -14.88 7.09
C SER A 48 5.19 -13.91 6.49
N GLU A 49 6.47 -14.19 6.69
CA GLU A 49 7.55 -13.46 6.02
C GLU A 49 7.45 -13.64 4.50
N LEU A 50 7.79 -12.57 3.78
CA LEU A 50 7.84 -12.53 2.32
C LEU A 50 9.25 -12.10 1.91
N MET A 51 9.81 -12.81 0.93
CA MET A 51 11.08 -12.42 0.31
C MET A 51 10.83 -11.21 -0.60
N LEU A 52 11.18 -10.01 -0.11
CA LEU A 52 10.95 -8.73 -0.80
C LEU A 52 12.24 -7.97 -1.11
N SER A 53 13.41 -8.55 -0.84
CA SER A 53 14.72 -7.91 -1.01
C SER A 53 15.01 -7.47 -2.45
N GLU A 54 14.37 -8.09 -3.44
CA GLU A 54 14.52 -7.76 -4.85
C GLU A 54 13.71 -6.53 -5.27
N TYR A 55 12.75 -6.10 -4.46
CA TYR A 55 11.82 -5.02 -4.81
C TYR A 55 12.14 -3.72 -4.06
N LYS A 56 12.13 -2.61 -4.78
CA LYS A 56 12.24 -1.26 -4.20
C LYS A 56 10.87 -0.75 -3.77
N ASP A 57 10.84 0.04 -2.71
CA ASP A 57 9.63 0.66 -2.15
C ASP A 57 8.52 -0.35 -1.78
N VAL A 58 8.92 -1.55 -1.33
CA VAL A 58 8.00 -2.58 -0.85
C VAL A 58 8.29 -2.90 0.60
N TYR A 59 7.24 -2.95 1.42
CA TYR A 59 7.32 -3.22 2.84
C TYR A 59 6.28 -4.26 3.25
N CYS A 60 6.65 -5.15 4.17
CA CYS A 60 5.76 -6.14 4.73
C CYS A 60 5.48 -5.81 6.21
N PHE A 61 4.21 -5.88 6.60
CA PHE A 61 3.79 -5.67 7.99
C PHE A 61 2.88 -6.80 8.44
N LYS A 62 2.92 -7.14 9.73
CA LYS A 62 2.11 -8.23 10.30
C LYS A 62 0.68 -7.79 10.62
N SER A 63 0.45 -6.48 10.74
CA SER A 63 -0.86 -5.89 11.07
C SER A 63 -1.06 -4.54 10.40
N LEU A 64 -2.32 -4.12 10.27
CA LEU A 64 -2.66 -2.78 9.79
C LEU A 64 -2.09 -1.69 10.71
N LYS A 65 -2.06 -1.95 12.02
CA LYS A 65 -1.48 -1.03 13.02
C LYS A 65 -0.01 -0.74 12.74
N GLU A 66 0.81 -1.77 12.52
CA GLU A 66 2.24 -1.59 12.19
C GLU A 66 2.44 -0.77 10.91
N ALA A 67 1.62 -1.03 9.89
CA ALA A 67 1.65 -0.26 8.65
C ALA A 67 1.30 1.22 8.88
N ILE A 68 0.29 1.52 9.72
CA ILE A 68 -0.07 2.90 10.08
C ILE A 68 1.02 3.56 10.92
N ASP A 69 1.61 2.83 11.87
CA ASP A 69 2.70 3.35 12.70
C ASP A 69 3.89 3.74 11.80
N LYS A 70 4.21 2.95 10.77
CA LYS A 70 5.21 3.31 9.75
C LYS A 70 4.84 4.58 8.97
N LEU A 71 3.57 4.76 8.62
CA LEU A 71 3.09 5.95 7.92
C LEU A 71 3.15 7.22 8.79
N LYS A 72 3.16 7.08 10.12
CA LYS A 72 3.25 8.19 11.07
C LYS A 72 4.70 8.62 11.33
N GLU A 73 5.69 7.80 10.99
CA GLU A 73 7.10 8.17 11.10
C GLU A 73 7.40 9.42 10.25
N ASN A 74 8.15 10.38 10.82
CA ASN A 74 8.42 11.67 10.17
C ASN A 74 9.12 11.51 8.81
N ASP A 75 10.08 10.60 8.72
CA ASP A 75 10.80 10.33 7.48
C ASP A 75 9.85 9.83 6.39
N PHE A 76 8.90 8.98 6.78
CA PHE A 76 7.93 8.42 5.84
C PHE A 76 6.87 9.44 5.43
N LYS A 77 6.39 10.25 6.38
CA LYS A 77 5.37 11.29 6.15
C LYS A 77 5.80 12.32 5.08
N ASN A 78 7.10 12.51 4.90
CA ASN A 78 7.64 13.41 3.89
C ASN A 78 7.70 12.81 2.48
N ILE A 79 7.68 11.49 2.34
CA ILE A 79 7.83 10.81 1.04
C ILE A 79 6.51 10.34 0.42
N TYR A 80 5.41 10.30 1.18
CA TYR A 80 4.09 9.93 0.65
C TYR A 80 3.03 11.04 0.72
N GLU A 81 2.04 10.95 -0.18
CA GLU A 81 0.92 11.88 -0.27
C GLU A 81 -0.41 11.25 0.18
N ASN A 82 -0.86 10.19 -0.50
CA ASN A 82 -2.11 9.50 -0.17
C ASN A 82 -1.88 8.02 0.12
N VAL A 83 -2.79 7.43 0.90
CA VAL A 83 -2.80 6.00 1.23
C VAL A 83 -4.07 5.38 0.62
N TRP A 84 -3.88 4.34 -0.20
CA TRP A 84 -4.94 3.63 -0.89
C TRP A 84 -5.03 2.20 -0.41
N VAL A 85 -6.20 1.76 0.04
CA VAL A 85 -6.45 0.34 0.31
C VAL A 85 -6.93 -0.32 -0.96
N ILE A 86 -6.19 -1.29 -1.48
CA ILE A 86 -6.49 -1.96 -2.75
C ILE A 86 -6.96 -3.42 -2.55
N GLY A 87 -7.29 -3.77 -1.32
CA GLY A 87 -7.91 -5.04 -0.94
C GLY A 87 -6.91 -6.08 -0.41
N GLY A 88 -7.30 -7.34 -0.23
CA GLY A 88 -8.61 -7.94 -0.52
C GLY A 88 -9.65 -7.76 0.60
N SER A 89 -10.70 -8.58 0.57
CA SER A 89 -11.85 -8.52 1.49
C SER A 89 -11.46 -8.34 2.95
N LEU A 90 -10.55 -9.17 3.47
CA LEU A 90 -10.08 -9.08 4.86
C LEU A 90 -9.46 -7.72 5.19
N ILE A 91 -8.69 -7.14 4.25
CA ILE A 91 -8.06 -5.83 4.46
C ILE A 91 -9.12 -4.73 4.40
N TYR A 92 -10.09 -4.85 3.50
CA TYR A 92 -11.23 -3.93 3.46
C TYR A 92 -12.04 -3.97 4.76
N ASP A 93 -12.38 -5.16 5.25
CA ASP A 93 -13.12 -5.35 6.51
C ASP A 93 -12.35 -4.75 7.71
N GLU A 94 -11.02 -4.93 7.75
CA GLU A 94 -10.17 -4.37 8.80
C GLU A 94 -10.09 -2.84 8.70
N CYS A 95 -9.93 -2.30 7.49
CA CYS A 95 -9.84 -0.86 7.26
C CYS A 95 -11.16 -0.12 7.47
N MET A 96 -12.31 -0.74 7.15
CA MET A 96 -13.63 -0.16 7.39
C MET A 96 -13.96 -0.02 8.88
N LYS A 97 -13.40 -0.88 9.73
CA LYS A 97 -13.52 -0.79 11.19
C LYS A 97 -12.53 0.20 11.81
N SER A 98 -11.65 0.77 10.99
CA SER A 98 -10.56 1.61 11.43
C SER A 98 -10.90 3.08 11.23
N GLU A 99 -10.51 3.93 12.18
CA GLU A 99 -10.74 5.38 12.13
C GLU A 99 -9.85 6.09 11.09
N TYR A 100 -8.83 5.41 10.57
CA TYR A 100 -7.85 6.00 9.65
C TYR A 100 -8.32 6.08 8.19
N PHE A 101 -9.35 5.32 7.80
CA PHE A 101 -9.82 5.22 6.41
C PHE A 101 -11.27 5.71 6.29
N TYR A 102 -11.43 6.89 5.70
CA TYR A 102 -12.72 7.61 5.69
C TYR A 102 -13.33 7.79 4.30
N ARG A 103 -12.61 7.49 3.22
CA ARG A 103 -13.07 7.69 1.83
C ARG A 103 -12.91 6.43 0.99
N TRP A 104 -14.00 6.02 0.37
CA TRP A 104 -14.10 4.86 -0.52
C TRP A 104 -14.57 5.34 -1.90
N VAL A 105 -13.86 4.95 -2.96
CA VAL A 105 -14.06 5.42 -4.35
C VAL A 105 -14.10 4.25 -5.30
#